data_AF-M4DYH9-F1
#
_entry.id   AF-M4DYH9-F1
#
_cell.length_a   1.000
_cell.length_b   1.000
_cell.length_c   1.000
_cell.angle_alpha   90.00
_cell.angle_beta   90.00
_cell.angle_gamma   90.00
#
_symmetry.space_group_name_H-M   'P 1'
#
loop_
_entity.id
_entity.type
_entity.pdbx_description
1 polymer ?
#
loop_
_entity_poly.entity_id
_entity_poly.type
_entity_poly.pdbx_seq_one_letter_code
_entity_poly.pdbx_strand_id
1 'polypeptide(L)'
;MVETSLEVEEDDDGDKENIDPLDEEKDGIMCDVCQSTDGDPSNPIVFCDGCDLMVHASCYGNPLVKAIPEGDWFCGQCIASRSLKKREKMFSCCLCTTKGGEMKPTKDGRWAHITCSLFVPEVYFEDPEGREGVCCSEIQSKRWEDVCYLCEIRGGCVIECSEMKCELGFHVTCGLKEDLCVEYREGKKSGGIVVGFCDEHTKLWERVIFASSYTYLFSCVKNV
;
A
#
# COMPACT_ATOMS: atom_id res chain seq x y z
N MET A 1 22.55 -38.88 -69.89
CA MET A 1 21.33 -38.44 -70.57
C MET A 1 20.89 -37.16 -69.90
N VAL A 2 20.62 -36.16 -70.73
CA VAL A 2 20.51 -34.73 -70.42
C VAL A 2 19.25 -34.36 -69.64
N GLU A 3 19.40 -33.27 -68.89
CA GLU A 3 18.42 -32.50 -68.11
C GLU A 3 17.16 -32.13 -68.89
N THR A 4 16.07 -31.88 -68.17
CA THR A 4 15.22 -30.71 -68.44
C THR A 4 14.59 -30.23 -67.13
N SER A 5 14.71 -28.93 -66.93
CA SER A 5 14.24 -28.06 -65.84
C SER A 5 12.75 -28.18 -65.54
N LEU A 6 12.35 -27.69 -64.36
CA LEU A 6 11.20 -26.77 -64.18
C LEU A 6 11.26 -26.16 -62.77
N GLU A 7 11.23 -24.84 -62.73
CA GLU A 7 11.09 -23.99 -61.55
C GLU A 7 9.67 -24.12 -60.98
N VAL A 8 9.53 -24.09 -59.65
CA VAL A 8 8.34 -23.53 -59.00
C VAL A 8 8.79 -22.89 -57.68
N GLU A 9 8.71 -21.57 -57.64
CA GLU A 9 8.69 -20.76 -56.42
C GLU A 9 7.29 -20.90 -55.82
N GLU A 10 7.18 -21.27 -54.54
CA GLU A 10 5.99 -21.01 -53.74
C GLU A 10 6.43 -20.57 -52.35
N ASP A 11 6.21 -19.27 -52.09
CA ASP A 11 6.27 -18.63 -50.79
C ASP A 11 5.20 -19.24 -49.87
N ASP A 12 5.60 -19.70 -48.68
CA ASP A 12 4.68 -19.94 -47.57
C ASP A 12 5.24 -19.25 -46.32
N ASP A 13 4.63 -18.11 -46.00
CA ASP A 13 4.80 -17.31 -44.80
C ASP A 13 4.49 -18.17 -43.56
N GLY A 14 5.49 -18.93 -43.12
CA GLY A 14 5.50 -19.58 -41.83
C GLY A 14 5.81 -18.55 -40.75
N ASP A 15 4.78 -17.82 -40.28
CA ASP A 15 4.78 -17.07 -39.03
C ASP A 15 5.33 -17.97 -37.91
N LYS A 16 6.61 -17.80 -37.60
CA LYS A 16 7.19 -18.31 -36.37
C LYS A 16 6.58 -17.46 -35.27
N GLU A 17 5.48 -17.94 -34.68
CA GLU A 17 5.05 -17.52 -33.36
C GLU A 17 6.25 -17.69 -32.44
N ASN A 18 6.96 -16.58 -32.21
CA ASN A 18 7.87 -16.44 -31.10
C ASN A 18 6.99 -16.48 -29.87
N ILE A 19 6.75 -17.69 -29.35
CA ILE A 19 6.28 -17.87 -27.97
C ILE A 19 7.44 -17.38 -27.12
N ASP A 20 7.39 -16.09 -26.78
CA ASP A 20 8.27 -15.48 -25.81
C ASP A 20 8.07 -16.26 -24.50
N PRO A 21 9.07 -16.95 -23.92
CA PRO A 21 8.91 -17.68 -22.66
C PRO A 21 8.82 -16.73 -21.45
N LEU A 22 8.44 -15.47 -21.67
CA LEU A 22 8.52 -14.38 -20.71
C LEU A 22 7.12 -13.85 -20.38
N ASP A 23 6.22 -14.73 -19.95
CA ASP A 23 4.99 -14.29 -19.25
C ASP A 23 4.47 -15.34 -18.26
N GLU A 24 5.34 -16.25 -17.80
CA GLU A 24 5.07 -17.02 -16.59
C GLU A 24 5.77 -16.29 -15.42
N GLU A 25 4.95 -15.77 -14.49
CA GLU A 25 5.31 -15.13 -13.21
C GLU A 25 5.37 -13.59 -13.18
N LYS A 26 4.23 -12.90 -13.32
CA LYS A 26 4.09 -11.57 -12.69
C LYS A 26 2.69 -11.11 -12.24
N ASP A 27 1.83 -12.03 -11.81
CA ASP A 27 0.52 -11.66 -11.21
C ASP A 27 0.35 -12.28 -9.81
N GLY A 28 1.27 -11.98 -8.89
CA GLY A 28 1.10 -12.32 -7.48
C GLY A 28 0.00 -11.49 -6.83
N ILE A 29 -0.81 -12.10 -5.95
CA ILE A 29 -1.84 -11.38 -5.18
C ILE A 29 -1.14 -10.37 -4.25
N MET A 30 -1.45 -9.08 -4.39
CA MET A 30 -0.85 -8.02 -3.58
C MET A 30 -1.74 -7.66 -2.39
N CYS A 31 -1.11 -7.46 -1.23
CA CYS A 31 -1.79 -6.92 -0.06
C CYS A 31 -2.00 -5.40 -0.18
N ASP A 32 -3.23 -4.93 -0.02
CA ASP A 32 -3.63 -3.52 -0.13
C ASP A 32 -2.98 -2.61 0.94
N VAL A 33 -2.45 -3.18 2.03
CA VAL A 33 -1.82 -2.43 3.12
C VAL A 33 -0.31 -2.30 2.93
N CYS A 34 0.40 -3.41 2.68
CA CYS A 34 1.86 -3.45 2.62
C CYS A 34 2.43 -3.56 1.19
N GLN A 35 1.57 -3.69 0.17
CA GLN A 35 1.96 -3.78 -1.24
C GLN A 35 2.92 -4.95 -1.54
N SER A 36 2.94 -5.97 -0.67
CA SER A 36 3.73 -7.19 -0.85
C SER A 36 2.86 -8.34 -1.35
N THR A 37 3.45 -9.19 -2.19
CA THR A 37 2.89 -10.47 -2.62
C THR A 37 3.29 -11.64 -1.71
N ASP A 38 4.17 -11.39 -0.72
CA ASP A 38 4.72 -12.42 0.16
C ASP A 38 3.65 -12.88 1.15
N GLY A 39 3.05 -14.06 0.97
CA GLY A 39 2.11 -14.67 1.93
C GLY A 39 2.52 -16.08 2.30
N ASP A 40 2.39 -16.46 3.57
CA ASP A 40 2.68 -17.81 4.07
C ASP A 40 1.53 -18.34 4.95
N PRO A 41 1.48 -19.64 5.29
CA PRO A 41 0.37 -20.21 6.06
C PRO A 41 0.12 -19.57 7.43
N SER A 42 1.12 -18.92 8.04
CA SER A 42 0.99 -18.20 9.31
C SER A 42 0.48 -16.77 9.15
N ASN A 43 0.66 -16.18 7.97
CA ASN A 43 0.18 -14.84 7.63
C ASN A 43 -0.34 -14.80 6.18
N PRO A 44 -1.47 -15.47 5.90
CA PRO A 44 -2.00 -15.56 4.55
C PRO A 44 -2.60 -14.23 4.09
N ILE A 45 -2.70 -14.05 2.78
CA ILE A 45 -3.52 -12.99 2.19
C ILE A 45 -4.98 -13.48 2.16
N VAL A 46 -5.87 -12.69 2.75
CA VAL A 46 -7.31 -12.96 2.90
C VAL A 46 -8.10 -11.98 2.05
N PHE A 47 -9.17 -12.49 1.44
CA PHE A 47 -10.03 -11.75 0.53
C PHE A 47 -11.34 -11.43 1.23
N CYS A 48 -11.84 -10.21 1.06
CA CYS A 48 -13.18 -9.86 1.49
C CYS A 48 -14.21 -10.43 0.51
N ASP A 49 -15.22 -11.14 1.00
CA ASP A 49 -16.30 -11.67 0.15
C ASP A 49 -17.31 -10.60 -0.31
N GLY A 50 -17.13 -9.35 0.14
CA GLY A 50 -18.04 -8.23 -0.14
C GLY A 50 -17.47 -7.14 -1.05
N CYS A 51 -16.16 -7.12 -1.27
CA CYS A 51 -15.45 -6.13 -2.08
C CYS A 51 -14.07 -6.66 -2.51
N ASP A 52 -13.34 -5.94 -3.35
CA ASP A 52 -12.04 -6.38 -3.90
C ASP A 52 -10.85 -6.22 -2.93
N LEU A 53 -11.11 -6.23 -1.62
CA LEU A 53 -10.06 -6.05 -0.61
C LEU A 53 -9.25 -7.34 -0.45
N MET A 54 -7.92 -7.21 -0.54
CA MET A 54 -6.95 -8.29 -0.35
C MET A 54 -5.88 -7.87 0.65
N VAL A 55 -5.77 -8.57 1.78
CA VAL A 55 -4.89 -8.13 2.88
C VAL A 55 -4.26 -9.30 3.60
N HIS A 56 -3.02 -9.14 4.05
CA HIS A 56 -2.47 -10.08 5.03
C HIS A 56 -3.28 -10.06 6.32
N ALA A 57 -3.42 -11.23 6.96
CA ALA A 57 -4.07 -11.36 8.25
C ALA A 57 -3.49 -10.38 9.29
N SER A 58 -2.16 -10.27 9.37
CA SER A 58 -1.48 -9.33 10.28
C SER A 58 -1.64 -7.86 9.84
N CYS A 59 -1.74 -7.58 8.54
CA CYS A 59 -1.90 -6.23 7.99
C CYS A 59 -3.29 -5.66 8.25
N TYR A 60 -4.31 -6.51 8.33
CA TYR A 60 -5.67 -6.12 8.69
C TYR A 60 -5.91 -6.15 10.21
N GLY A 61 -5.27 -7.09 10.92
CA GLY A 61 -5.44 -7.29 12.36
C GLY A 61 -6.69 -8.10 12.69
N ASN A 62 -7.47 -7.68 13.69
CA ASN A 62 -8.68 -8.36 14.14
C ASN A 62 -9.74 -8.38 13.02
N PRO A 63 -10.44 -9.52 12.81
CA PRO A 63 -10.31 -10.78 13.55
C PRO A 63 -9.23 -11.75 13.03
N LEU A 64 -8.63 -11.45 11.88
CA LEU A 64 -7.78 -12.37 11.11
C LEU A 64 -6.50 -12.79 11.85
N VAL A 65 -5.92 -11.90 12.65
CA VAL A 65 -4.75 -12.23 13.48
C VAL A 65 -5.04 -13.27 14.56
N LYS A 66 -6.31 -13.42 14.97
CA LYS A 66 -6.73 -14.43 15.97
C LYS A 66 -7.03 -15.77 15.33
N ALA A 67 -7.81 -15.75 14.25
CA ALA A 67 -8.12 -16.93 13.45
C ALA A 67 -8.70 -16.50 12.10
N ILE A 68 -8.39 -17.25 11.05
CA ILE A 68 -9.07 -17.12 9.76
C ILE A 68 -10.45 -17.78 9.88
N PRO A 69 -11.56 -17.08 9.63
CA PRO A 69 -12.90 -17.65 9.77
C PRO A 69 -13.13 -18.84 8.84
N GLU A 70 -13.87 -19.85 9.32
CA GLU A 70 -14.41 -20.91 8.47
C GLU A 70 -15.62 -20.37 7.69
N GLY A 71 -15.40 -19.93 6.45
CA GLY A 71 -16.43 -19.39 5.56
C GLY A 71 -16.20 -17.91 5.21
N ASP A 72 -17.28 -17.23 4.81
CA ASP A 72 -17.20 -15.85 4.31
C ASP A 72 -16.65 -14.88 5.37
N TRP A 73 -15.71 -14.04 4.96
CA TRP A 73 -15.21 -12.92 5.74
C TRP A 73 -15.52 -11.58 5.06
N PHE A 74 -15.91 -10.59 5.86
CA PHE A 74 -16.23 -9.25 5.37
C PHE A 74 -15.42 -8.20 6.13
N CYS A 75 -14.81 -7.26 5.40
CA CYS A 75 -14.11 -6.15 6.00
C CYS A 75 -15.05 -5.20 6.77
N GLY A 76 -14.46 -4.32 7.59
CA GLY A 76 -15.19 -3.38 8.43
C GLY A 76 -16.13 -2.49 7.62
N GLN A 77 -15.70 -2.03 6.45
CA GLN A 77 -16.52 -1.23 5.54
C GLN A 77 -17.72 -2.01 4.98
N CYS A 78 -17.55 -3.30 4.64
CA CYS A 78 -18.64 -4.15 4.17
C CYS A 78 -19.66 -4.45 5.28
N ILE A 79 -19.19 -4.73 6.50
CA ILE A 79 -20.05 -4.94 7.67
C ILE A 79 -20.84 -3.66 7.97
N ALA A 80 -20.18 -2.50 8.00
CA ALA A 80 -20.84 -1.22 8.24
C ALA A 80 -21.86 -0.87 7.14
N SER A 81 -21.55 -1.14 5.87
CA SER A 81 -22.43 -0.89 4.73
C SER A 81 -23.76 -1.64 4.80
N ARG A 82 -23.73 -2.91 5.26
CA ARG A 82 -24.92 -3.74 5.41
C ARG A 82 -25.92 -3.15 6.41
N SER A 83 -25.40 -2.56 7.49
CA SER A 83 -26.22 -1.90 8.51
C SER A 83 -26.85 -0.59 8.04
N LEU A 84 -26.25 0.09 7.05
CA LEU A 84 -26.59 1.46 6.67
C LEU A 84 -27.40 1.60 5.36
N LYS A 85 -27.71 0.49 4.66
CA LYS A 85 -28.49 0.47 3.40
C LYS A 85 -27.98 1.42 2.30
N LYS A 86 -26.70 1.82 2.30
CA LYS A 86 -26.04 2.65 1.26
C LYS A 86 -24.59 2.21 1.11
N ARG A 87 -24.17 1.84 -0.11
CA ARG A 87 -22.96 1.03 -0.34
C ARG A 87 -21.67 1.80 -0.68
N GLU A 88 -21.71 3.02 -1.22
CA GLU A 88 -20.53 3.50 -1.99
C GLU A 88 -20.04 4.92 -1.67
N LYS A 89 -20.77 5.71 -0.87
CA LYS A 89 -20.46 7.14 -0.67
C LYS A 89 -20.12 7.56 0.77
N MET A 90 -19.97 6.62 1.70
CA MET A 90 -19.88 6.95 3.13
C MET A 90 -18.49 6.84 3.76
N PHE A 91 -17.59 6.02 3.24
CA PHE A 91 -16.28 5.84 3.87
C PHE A 91 -15.25 6.70 3.18
N SER A 92 -14.84 7.76 3.87
CA SER A 92 -13.72 8.62 3.51
C SER A 92 -12.73 8.60 4.66
N CYS A 93 -11.46 8.38 4.33
CA CYS A 93 -10.38 8.50 5.30
C CYS A 93 -10.32 9.94 5.80
N CYS A 94 -10.23 10.12 7.12
CA CYS A 94 -10.10 11.43 7.72
C CYS A 94 -8.67 11.97 7.63
N LEU A 95 -7.68 11.14 7.31
CA LEU A 95 -6.25 11.50 7.28
C LEU A 95 -5.71 11.82 5.87
N CYS A 96 -6.49 11.60 4.81
CA CYS A 96 -6.08 11.94 3.45
C CYS A 96 -7.28 12.20 2.53
N THR A 97 -7.00 12.51 1.26
CA THR A 97 -8.02 12.74 0.23
C THR A 97 -8.28 11.53 -0.68
N THR A 98 -7.53 10.43 -0.49
CA THR A 98 -7.66 9.22 -1.31
C THR A 98 -9.00 8.52 -1.07
N LYS A 99 -9.65 8.13 -2.17
CA LYS A 99 -10.93 7.40 -2.15
C LYS A 99 -10.67 5.90 -2.17
N GLY A 100 -11.61 5.12 -1.62
CA GLY A 100 -11.47 3.66 -1.54
C GLY A 100 -10.36 3.26 -0.57
N GLY A 101 -9.85 2.05 -0.70
CA GLY A 101 -8.82 1.49 0.19
C GLY A 101 -9.36 1.02 1.54
N GLU A 102 -8.51 0.28 2.26
CA GLU A 102 -8.84 -0.39 3.52
C GLU A 102 -8.88 0.58 4.70
N MET A 103 -10.01 0.63 5.40
CA MET A 103 -10.20 1.55 6.52
C MET A 103 -10.73 0.87 7.77
N LYS A 104 -10.27 1.38 8.92
CA LYS A 104 -10.80 1.04 10.25
C LYS A 104 -11.55 2.24 10.86
N PRO A 105 -12.54 2.00 11.72
CA PRO A 105 -13.20 3.07 12.46
C PRO A 105 -12.24 3.72 13.45
N THR A 106 -12.32 5.04 13.55
CA THR A 106 -11.63 5.82 14.58
C THR A 106 -12.47 5.90 15.85
N LYS A 107 -11.83 6.22 16.99
CA LYS A 107 -12.54 6.37 18.27
C LYS A 107 -13.59 7.49 18.29
N ASP A 108 -13.44 8.48 17.42
CA ASP A 108 -14.38 9.60 17.26
C ASP A 108 -15.47 9.34 16.20
N GLY A 109 -15.58 8.11 15.68
CA GLY A 109 -16.64 7.69 14.76
C GLY A 109 -16.39 8.03 13.28
N ARG A 110 -15.21 8.56 12.95
CA ARG A 110 -14.72 8.69 11.57
C ARG A 110 -14.08 7.37 11.10
N TRP A 111 -13.49 7.40 9.91
CA TRP A 111 -12.75 6.28 9.32
C TRP A 111 -11.37 6.75 8.93
N ALA A 112 -10.37 5.88 9.06
CA ALA A 112 -9.01 6.14 8.62
C ALA A 112 -8.46 4.92 7.90
N HIS A 113 -7.66 5.14 6.86
CA HIS A 113 -6.91 4.06 6.23
C HIS A 113 -5.97 3.43 7.26
N ILE A 114 -5.85 2.10 7.26
CA ILE A 114 -4.85 1.42 8.09
C ILE A 114 -3.46 1.98 7.76
N THR A 115 -3.13 2.15 6.48
CA THR A 115 -1.88 2.74 6.01
C THR A 115 -1.64 4.16 6.54
N CYS A 116 -2.64 5.05 6.50
CA CYS A 116 -2.50 6.38 7.09
C CYS A 116 -2.27 6.29 8.61
N SER A 117 -2.95 5.38 9.30
CA SER A 117 -2.80 5.20 10.75
C SER A 117 -1.42 4.66 11.16
N LEU A 118 -0.73 3.95 10.27
CA LEU A 118 0.63 3.46 10.52
C LEU A 118 1.70 4.53 10.30
N PHE A 119 1.50 5.40 9.30
CA PHE A 119 2.53 6.33 8.83
C PHE A 119 2.32 7.79 9.22
N VAL A 120 1.18 8.16 9.82
CA VAL A 120 1.05 9.45 10.51
C VAL A 120 1.61 9.29 11.93
N PRO A 121 2.71 9.97 12.31
CA PRO A 121 3.48 9.64 13.51
C PRO A 121 2.70 9.70 14.83
N GLU A 122 1.72 10.59 14.93
CA GLU A 122 0.93 10.80 16.14
C GLU A 122 -0.35 9.94 16.20
N VAL A 123 -0.62 9.16 15.14
CA VAL A 123 -1.74 8.20 15.13
C VAL A 123 -1.31 6.90 15.77
N TYR A 124 -2.19 6.31 16.55
CA TYR A 124 -1.99 5.00 17.16
C TYR A 124 -3.29 4.20 17.20
N PHE A 125 -3.15 2.89 17.35
CA PHE A 125 -4.27 1.97 17.60
C PHE A 125 -4.37 1.71 19.10
N GLU A 126 -5.60 1.67 19.62
CA GLU A 126 -5.85 1.21 21.00
C GLU A 126 -5.53 -0.28 21.16
N ASP A 127 -5.80 -1.08 20.13
CA ASP A 127 -5.32 -2.45 19.97
C ASP A 127 -4.34 -2.50 18.78
N PRO A 128 -3.01 -2.42 18.99
CA PRO A 128 -2.02 -2.45 17.91
C PRO A 128 -2.01 -3.74 17.10
N GLU A 129 -2.17 -4.91 17.74
CA GLU A 129 -2.18 -6.20 17.05
C GLU A 129 -3.49 -6.38 16.27
N GLY A 130 -4.61 -5.98 16.86
CA GLY A 130 -5.92 -6.01 16.22
C GLY A 130 -6.15 -4.91 15.18
N ARG A 131 -5.31 -3.87 15.16
CA ARG A 131 -5.49 -2.64 14.36
C ARG A 131 -6.90 -2.05 14.57
N GLU A 132 -7.30 -1.91 15.82
CA GLU A 132 -8.61 -1.37 16.20
C GLU A 132 -8.48 -0.13 17.09
N GLY A 133 -9.54 0.69 17.10
CA GLY A 133 -9.59 1.90 17.91
C GLY A 133 -8.57 2.95 17.47
N VAL A 134 -8.62 3.37 16.20
CA VAL A 134 -7.70 4.39 15.68
C VAL A 134 -7.88 5.72 16.44
N CYS A 135 -6.81 6.21 17.04
CA CYS A 135 -6.75 7.46 17.80
C CYS A 135 -6.05 8.55 16.98
N CYS A 136 -6.74 9.67 16.75
CA CYS A 136 -6.22 10.82 16.01
C CYS A 136 -6.11 12.10 16.87
N SER A 137 -6.27 12.00 18.20
CA SER A 137 -6.33 13.16 19.11
C SER A 137 -5.00 13.88 19.27
N GLU A 138 -3.88 13.17 19.11
CA GLU A 138 -2.54 13.71 19.34
C GLU A 138 -1.93 14.35 18.08
N ILE A 139 -2.65 14.35 16.97
CA ILE A 139 -2.18 14.94 15.71
C ILE A 139 -2.10 16.46 15.86
N GLN A 140 -0.90 17.00 15.60
CA GLN A 140 -0.65 18.44 15.65
C GLN A 140 -1.51 19.20 14.63
N SER A 141 -2.10 20.33 15.04
CA SER A 141 -2.95 21.18 14.19
C SER A 141 -2.32 21.54 12.85
N LYS A 142 -1.00 21.80 12.85
CA LYS A 142 -0.24 22.14 11.63
C LYS A 142 -0.44 21.11 10.51
N ARG A 143 -0.43 19.81 10.82
CA ARG A 143 -0.58 18.73 9.81
C ARG A 143 -1.90 18.80 9.06
N TRP A 144 -2.95 19.33 9.69
CA TRP A 144 -4.28 19.49 9.10
C TRP A 144 -4.39 20.75 8.23
N GLU A 145 -3.53 21.73 8.48
CA GLU A 145 -3.53 23.03 7.82
C GLU A 145 -2.58 23.07 6.62
N ASP A 146 -1.58 22.20 6.58
CA ASP A 146 -0.62 22.12 5.49
C ASP A 146 -1.25 21.60 4.18
N VAL A 147 -0.59 21.93 3.07
CA VAL A 147 -1.00 21.54 1.71
C VAL A 147 -0.06 20.43 1.25
N CYS A 148 -0.63 19.32 0.79
CA CYS A 148 0.15 18.25 0.17
C CYS A 148 0.75 18.75 -1.15
N TYR A 149 2.07 18.73 -1.30
CA TYR A 149 2.74 19.22 -2.52
C TYR A 149 2.46 18.36 -3.77
N LEU A 150 2.05 17.10 -3.58
CA LEU A 150 1.77 16.17 -4.70
C LEU A 150 0.38 16.38 -5.30
N CYS A 151 -0.64 16.60 -4.46
CA CYS A 151 -2.02 16.76 -4.92
C CYS A 151 -2.56 18.18 -4.83
N GLU A 152 -1.78 19.10 -4.26
CA GLU A 152 -2.10 20.53 -4.07
C GLU A 152 -3.40 20.78 -3.29
N ILE A 153 -3.86 19.78 -2.52
CA ILE A 153 -5.10 19.86 -1.73
C ILE A 153 -4.77 19.98 -0.24
N ARG A 154 -5.43 20.94 0.42
CA ARG A 154 -5.57 21.01 1.88
C ARG A 154 -6.74 20.11 2.31
N GLY A 155 -6.46 18.89 2.72
CA GLY A 155 -7.50 17.93 3.11
C GLY A 155 -6.96 16.62 3.64
N GLY A 156 -6.87 16.50 4.96
CA GLY A 156 -6.25 15.36 5.65
C GLY A 156 -5.02 15.80 6.45
N CYS A 157 -4.17 14.85 6.82
CA CYS A 157 -2.93 15.09 7.56
C CYS A 157 -1.73 14.96 6.63
N VAL A 158 -0.89 15.99 6.64
CA VAL A 158 0.36 16.03 5.88
C VAL A 158 1.53 15.56 6.76
N ILE A 159 2.36 14.67 6.22
CA ILE A 159 3.67 14.33 6.78
C ILE A 159 4.76 15.15 6.09
N GLU A 160 5.77 15.58 6.84
CA GLU A 160 6.85 16.42 6.34
C GLU A 160 8.02 15.54 5.87
N CYS A 161 8.72 16.01 4.83
CA CYS A 161 9.97 15.39 4.42
C CYS A 161 10.97 15.41 5.57
N SER A 162 11.57 14.25 5.86
CA SER A 162 12.51 14.06 6.96
C SER A 162 13.92 14.58 6.66
N GLU A 163 14.19 15.08 5.45
CA GLU A 163 15.47 15.71 5.11
C GLU A 163 15.57 17.11 5.74
N MET A 164 16.76 17.43 6.25
CA MET A 164 17.00 18.65 7.00
C MET A 164 16.78 19.89 6.11
N LYS A 165 15.96 20.83 6.59
CA LYS A 165 15.55 22.06 5.87
C LYS A 165 14.65 21.84 4.66
N CYS A 166 14.14 20.63 4.43
CA CYS A 166 13.07 20.42 3.47
C CYS A 166 11.73 20.73 4.13
N GLU A 167 10.91 21.58 3.49
CA GLU A 167 9.59 21.97 3.99
C GLU A 167 8.45 21.34 3.17
N LEU A 168 8.79 20.44 2.23
CA LEU A 168 7.78 19.74 1.46
C LEU A 168 7.04 18.74 2.34
N GLY A 169 5.73 18.78 2.29
CA GLY A 169 4.86 17.85 2.99
C GLY A 169 3.85 17.20 2.05
N PHE A 170 3.55 15.93 2.27
CA PHE A 170 2.63 15.14 1.46
C PHE A 170 1.71 14.26 2.33
N HIS A 171 0.54 13.90 1.82
CA HIS A 171 -0.26 12.83 2.45
C HIS A 171 0.48 11.50 2.29
N VAL A 172 0.43 10.64 3.31
CA VAL A 172 0.99 9.28 3.26
C VAL A 172 0.61 8.55 1.97
N THR A 173 -0.68 8.52 1.65
CA THR A 173 -1.20 7.82 0.47
C THR A 173 -0.82 8.49 -0.85
N CYS A 174 -0.60 9.81 -0.89
CA CYS A 174 -0.05 10.46 -2.07
C CYS A 174 1.41 10.07 -2.26
N GLY A 175 2.20 10.05 -1.18
CA GLY A 175 3.60 9.65 -1.23
C GLY A 175 3.77 8.21 -1.71
N LEU A 176 3.03 7.27 -1.12
CA LEU A 176 3.08 5.86 -1.53
C LEU A 176 2.64 5.65 -2.98
N LYS A 177 1.68 6.43 -3.48
CA LYS A 177 1.22 6.33 -4.88
C LYS A 177 2.28 6.81 -5.88
N GLU A 178 3.07 7.81 -5.49
CA GLU A 178 4.18 8.33 -6.30
C GLU A 178 5.52 7.67 -5.92
N ASP A 179 5.45 6.47 -5.33
CA ASP A 179 6.60 5.63 -4.93
C ASP A 179 7.64 6.36 -4.05
N LEU A 180 7.19 7.33 -3.24
CA LEU A 180 8.06 8.01 -2.28
C LEU A 180 8.48 7.05 -1.15
N CYS A 181 9.70 7.22 -0.66
CA CYS A 181 10.19 6.46 0.49
C CYS A 181 9.45 6.92 1.76
N VAL A 182 8.62 6.04 2.31
CA VAL A 182 7.91 6.20 3.58
C VAL A 182 8.10 4.93 4.39
N GLU A 183 8.93 4.99 5.44
CA GLU A 183 9.31 3.83 6.24
C GLU A 183 8.91 4.00 7.69
N TYR A 184 8.48 2.90 8.31
CA TYR A 184 8.37 2.76 9.76
C TYR A 184 9.63 2.09 10.30
N ARG A 185 10.19 2.63 11.38
CA ARG A 185 11.38 2.11 12.06
C ARG A 185 11.12 1.93 13.54
N GLU A 186 11.32 0.73 14.06
CA GLU A 186 11.22 0.49 15.50
C GLU A 186 12.31 1.24 16.27
N GLY A 187 11.90 2.12 17.19
CA GLY A 187 12.81 2.83 18.08
C GLY A 187 13.30 1.94 19.21
N LYS A 188 14.61 1.95 19.49
CA LYS A 188 15.25 1.10 20.52
C LYS A 188 14.74 1.32 21.95
N LYS A 189 14.05 2.43 22.25
CA LYS A 189 13.62 2.82 23.61
C LYS A 189 12.27 3.57 23.69
N SER A 190 11.63 3.93 22.57
CA SER A 190 10.44 4.78 22.58
C SER A 190 9.69 4.71 21.24
N GLY A 191 8.79 3.73 21.10
CA GLY A 191 7.87 3.64 19.95
C GLY A 191 8.55 3.55 18.58
N GLY A 192 7.74 3.45 17.52
CA GLY A 192 8.23 3.57 16.15
C GLY A 192 8.50 5.02 15.74
N ILE A 193 9.42 5.19 14.80
CA ILE A 193 9.69 6.44 14.09
C ILE A 193 9.25 6.23 12.65
N VAL A 194 8.37 7.10 12.16
CA VAL A 194 8.07 7.16 10.72
C VAL A 194 8.99 8.20 10.10
N VAL A 195 9.63 7.82 8.99
CA VAL A 195 10.40 8.72 8.14
C VAL A 195 9.79 8.71 6.74
N GLY A 196 9.68 9.90 6.15
CA GLY A 196 9.14 10.09 4.80
C GLY A 196 9.98 11.08 4.03
N PHE A 197 10.24 10.82 2.75
CA PHE A 197 11.04 11.70 1.90
C PHE A 197 10.22 12.20 0.70
N CYS A 198 10.41 13.46 0.29
CA CYS A 198 9.84 13.96 -0.96
C CYS A 198 10.49 13.26 -2.17
N ASP A 199 10.00 13.52 -3.38
CA ASP A 199 10.50 12.91 -4.62
C ASP A 199 12.02 13.03 -4.77
N GLU A 200 12.55 14.25 -4.63
CA GLU A 200 13.99 14.49 -4.75
C GLU A 200 14.81 13.79 -3.66
N HIS A 201 14.33 13.78 -2.42
CA HIS A 201 15.05 13.15 -1.31
C HIS A 201 14.87 11.62 -1.29
N THR A 202 13.81 11.08 -1.88
CA THR A 202 13.65 9.64 -2.12
C THR A 202 14.74 9.14 -3.08
N LYS A 203 14.92 9.81 -4.23
CA LYS A 203 15.97 9.47 -5.20
C LYS A 203 17.38 9.52 -4.59
N LEU A 204 17.62 10.47 -3.68
CA LEU A 204 18.90 10.58 -2.97
C LEU A 204 19.07 9.45 -1.95
N TRP A 205 18.02 9.16 -1.17
CA TRP A 205 18.00 8.09 -0.19
C TRP A 205 18.32 6.73 -0.82
N GLU A 206 17.66 6.41 -1.93
CA GLU A 206 17.90 5.19 -2.69
C GLU A 206 19.35 5.07 -3.17
N ARG A 207 19.92 6.14 -3.73
CA ARG A 207 21.32 6.16 -4.17
C ARG A 207 22.30 5.88 -3.04
N VAL A 208 22.03 6.38 -1.82
CA VAL A 208 22.87 6.12 -0.64
C VAL A 208 22.80 4.64 -0.25
N ILE A 209 21.62 4.03 -0.30
CA ILE A 209 21.45 2.58 -0.03
C ILE A 209 22.22 1.76 -1.06
N PHE A 210 22.06 2.04 -2.36
CA PHE A 210 22.74 1.31 -3.43
C PHE A 210 24.28 1.48 -3.38
N ALA A 211 24.78 2.65 -2.96
CA ALA A 211 26.21 2.90 -2.85
C ALA A 211 26.88 2.22 -1.64
N SER A 212 26.12 1.79 -0.62
CA SER A 212 26.67 1.28 0.64
C SER A 212 26.87 -0.24 0.68
N SER A 213 26.68 -0.95 -0.44
CA SER A 213 26.94 -2.40 -0.60
C SER A 213 26.54 -3.25 0.62
N TYR A 214 25.24 -3.26 0.95
CA TYR A 214 24.60 -4.39 1.60
C TYR A 214 23.38 -4.75 0.77
N THR A 215 23.47 -5.89 0.09
CA THR A 215 22.40 -6.48 -0.72
C THR A 215 21.16 -6.71 0.12
N TYR A 216 20.16 -5.84 0.01
CA TYR A 216 18.76 -6.23 0.15
C TYR A 216 17.92 -5.34 -0.75
N LEU A 217 17.25 -5.96 -1.72
CA LEU A 217 16.10 -5.41 -2.42
C LEU A 217 14.97 -5.20 -1.41
N PHE A 218 15.03 -4.12 -0.64
CA PHE A 218 13.89 -3.66 0.14
C PHE A 218 13.13 -2.66 -0.73
N SER A 219 12.07 -3.16 -1.37
CA SER A 219 10.89 -2.36 -1.65
C SER A 219 10.57 -1.54 -0.39
N CYS A 220 10.45 -0.22 -0.52
CA CYS A 220 10.26 0.76 0.56
C CYS A 220 8.98 0.54 1.40
N VAL A 221 8.31 -0.61 1.31
CA VAL A 221 7.03 -0.91 2.01
C VAL A 221 7.13 -2.12 2.94
N LYS A 222 8.33 -2.65 3.20
CA LYS A 222 8.49 -3.86 4.05
C LYS A 222 8.85 -3.49 5.50
N ASN A 223 7.87 -3.10 6.31
CA ASN A 223 7.85 -3.25 7.79
C ASN A 223 6.47 -2.82 8.34
N VAL A 224 5.43 -3.59 8.04
CA VAL A 224 4.07 -3.44 8.60
C VAL A 224 3.60 -4.75 9.19
#